data_AF-A0AAN9U713-F1
#
_entry.id   AF-A0AAN9U713-F1
#
_cell.length_a   1.000
_cell.length_b   1.000
_cell.length_c   1.000
_cell.angle_alpha   90.00
_cell.angle_beta   90.00
_cell.angle_gamma   90.00
#
_symmetry.space_group_name_H-M   'P 1'
#
loop_
_entity.id
_entity.type
_entity.pdbx_description
1 polymer ?
#
loop_
_entity_poly.entity_id
_entity_poly.type
_entity_poly.pdbx_seq_one_letter_code
_entity_poly.pdbx_strand_id
1 'polypeptide(L)'
;MAEPAPTSASASPSSTTINIRETPAVVQWTAQVSDDQALAASDADAKDAQVLRSLTMLANTTAIAVQFAHEALPMSGLMALVCAASAKNALKSSLNHGDLSQLYGGQGGKVLEEGFQDWPVPSAEGENEMAAPEASAGSPPSYDGLYSNPTSSPRPAQSLKRPRAYSGCFDGDADRPDVLSICKKLVVEHMAHLRGELRDELRDELRGELRDEIRGEIKTQIEEQNKGLIERVDRRVDEQIAQLRDDVTWQVDKTEERMDEVERHMDNLIDEGIEDRVLGVKLEMQEYVKDEMAEVEDKIIKHFEDGRVTLQFER
;
A
#
# COMPACT_ATOMS: atom_id res chain seq x y z
N MET A 1 38.30 -5.01 -60.65
CA MET A 1 37.03 -4.30 -60.83
C MET A 1 35.90 -5.25 -60.52
N ALA A 2 35.37 -5.18 -59.30
CA ALA A 2 34.02 -5.60 -58.87
C ALA A 2 33.96 -5.36 -57.36
N GLU A 3 33.24 -4.33 -56.96
CA GLU A 3 32.93 -4.00 -55.57
C GLU A 3 31.73 -4.85 -55.13
N PRO A 4 31.73 -5.51 -53.96
CA PRO A 4 30.53 -6.15 -53.46
C PRO A 4 29.71 -5.17 -52.62
N ALA A 5 28.39 -5.17 -52.87
CA ALA A 5 27.39 -4.34 -52.21
C ALA A 5 27.26 -4.66 -50.70
N PRO A 6 26.86 -3.67 -49.87
CA PRO A 6 26.64 -3.91 -48.44
C PRO A 6 25.29 -4.59 -48.20
N THR A 7 25.35 -5.67 -47.42
CA THR A 7 24.21 -6.39 -46.83
C THR A 7 23.45 -5.49 -45.85
N SER A 8 22.14 -5.37 -46.08
CA SER A 8 21.16 -4.72 -45.22
C SER A 8 21.02 -5.47 -43.89
N ALA A 9 21.44 -4.83 -42.80
CA ALA A 9 21.20 -5.30 -41.44
C ALA A 9 19.71 -5.13 -41.08
N SER A 10 19.10 -6.23 -40.65
CA SER A 10 17.77 -6.29 -40.04
C SER A 10 17.80 -5.54 -38.70
N ALA A 11 17.06 -4.44 -38.62
CA ALA A 11 16.87 -3.69 -37.37
C ALA A 11 15.78 -4.38 -36.54
N SER A 12 16.18 -4.95 -35.40
CA SER A 12 15.26 -5.42 -34.37
C SER A 12 14.41 -4.25 -33.83
N PRO A 13 13.13 -4.45 -33.53
CA PRO A 13 12.28 -3.39 -32.98
C PRO A 13 12.81 -2.97 -31.60
N SER A 14 13.29 -1.74 -31.52
CA SER A 14 13.71 -1.10 -30.28
C SER A 14 12.51 -0.89 -29.36
N SER A 15 12.40 -1.72 -28.33
CA SER A 15 11.48 -1.47 -27.21
C SER A 15 11.85 -0.13 -26.57
N THR A 16 10.92 0.83 -26.59
CA THR A 16 11.14 2.16 -26.02
C THR A 16 10.51 2.19 -24.63
N THR A 17 11.34 2.04 -23.59
CA THR A 17 10.90 2.14 -22.19
C THR A 17 10.79 3.62 -21.79
N ILE A 18 9.61 4.05 -21.38
CA ILE A 18 9.36 5.41 -20.89
C ILE A 18 9.49 5.40 -19.37
N ASN A 19 10.53 6.04 -18.83
CA ASN A 19 10.69 6.26 -17.40
C ASN A 19 10.03 7.58 -16.99
N ILE A 20 8.89 7.50 -16.31
CA ILE A 20 8.27 8.65 -15.64
C ILE A 20 8.90 8.70 -14.24
N ARG A 21 9.72 9.71 -13.97
CA ARG A 21 10.30 9.95 -12.64
C ARG A 21 9.41 10.96 -11.90
N GLU A 22 8.56 10.49 -11.00
CA GLU A 22 7.96 11.35 -9.98
C GLU A 22 8.80 11.36 -8.71
N THR A 23 8.82 12.51 -8.02
CA THR A 23 9.46 12.69 -6.72
C THR A 23 8.90 11.71 -5.69
N PRO A 24 9.74 11.00 -4.92
CA PRO A 24 9.26 9.97 -4.01
C PRO A 24 8.38 10.59 -2.91
N ALA A 25 7.16 10.09 -2.78
CA ALA A 25 6.39 10.25 -1.55
C ALA A 25 7.07 9.40 -0.47
N VAL A 26 7.70 10.07 0.50
CA VAL A 26 8.29 9.40 1.66
C VAL A 26 7.14 8.91 2.53
N VAL A 27 6.80 7.62 2.40
CA VAL A 27 5.95 6.94 3.37
C VAL A 27 6.86 6.17 4.32
N GLN A 28 7.07 6.74 5.49
CA GLN A 28 7.90 6.16 6.55
C GLN A 28 7.08 5.08 7.26
N TRP A 29 7.41 3.81 7.01
CA TRP A 29 6.89 2.68 7.77
C TRP A 29 8.00 2.16 8.69
N THR A 30 7.81 2.28 9.99
CA THR A 30 8.70 1.69 10.99
C THR A 30 8.28 0.24 11.22
N ALA A 31 8.92 -0.70 10.53
CA ALA A 31 8.82 -2.11 10.88
C ALA A 31 9.72 -2.36 12.10
N GLN A 32 9.11 -2.54 13.26
CA GLN A 32 9.77 -2.97 14.49
C GLN A 32 10.10 -4.46 14.32
N VAL A 33 11.37 -4.75 14.00
CA VAL A 33 11.90 -6.12 14.07
C VAL A 33 12.46 -6.28 15.47
N SER A 34 11.80 -7.12 16.28
CA SER A 34 12.31 -7.53 17.58
C SER A 34 13.32 -8.65 17.39
N ASP A 35 14.60 -8.32 17.60
CA ASP A 35 15.73 -9.27 17.58
C ASP A 35 15.78 -10.13 18.85
N ASP A 36 14.75 -10.93 19.14
CA ASP A 36 14.79 -11.90 20.24
C ASP A 36 13.82 -13.08 20.00
N GLN A 37 14.00 -13.85 18.92
CA GLN A 37 13.50 -15.23 18.86
C GLN A 37 14.20 -16.08 17.78
N ALA A 38 15.43 -16.47 18.08
CA ALA A 38 16.04 -17.63 17.46
C ALA A 38 15.47 -18.90 18.13
N LEU A 39 14.44 -19.50 17.54
CA LEU A 39 14.17 -20.96 17.46
C LEU A 39 12.69 -21.18 17.06
N ALA A 40 12.50 -21.82 15.90
CA ALA A 40 11.24 -22.24 15.27
C ALA A 40 10.40 -21.14 14.60
N ALA A 41 10.96 -20.54 13.53
CA ALA A 41 10.16 -19.80 12.55
C ALA A 41 9.18 -20.76 11.86
N SER A 42 7.89 -20.51 12.02
CA SER A 42 6.84 -21.24 11.33
C SER A 42 6.74 -20.75 9.88
N ASP A 43 6.33 -21.62 8.96
CA ASP A 43 6.13 -21.27 7.54
C ASP A 43 5.12 -20.12 7.30
N ALA A 44 4.39 -19.70 8.34
CA ALA A 44 3.51 -18.53 8.30
C ALA A 44 4.31 -17.21 8.24
N ASP A 45 5.39 -17.09 9.02
CA ASP A 45 6.20 -15.86 9.08
C ASP A 45 6.96 -15.62 7.77
N ALA A 46 7.30 -16.69 7.05
CA ALA A 46 7.95 -16.60 5.75
C ALA A 46 7.04 -15.98 4.68
N LYS A 47 5.74 -16.28 4.73
CA LYS A 47 4.75 -15.72 3.79
C LYS A 47 4.50 -14.24 4.09
N ASP A 48 4.38 -13.89 5.36
CA ASP A 48 4.18 -12.49 5.77
C ASP A 48 5.42 -11.64 5.45
N ALA A 49 6.63 -12.19 5.65
CA ALA A 49 7.86 -11.54 5.22
C ALA A 49 7.95 -11.35 3.69
N GLN A 50 7.43 -12.28 2.89
CA GLN A 50 7.40 -12.17 1.44
C GLN A 50 6.38 -11.13 0.96
N VAL A 51 5.19 -11.09 1.57
CA VAL A 51 4.17 -10.07 1.30
C VAL A 51 4.72 -8.69 1.63
N LEU A 52 5.34 -8.52 2.81
CA LEU A 52 5.96 -7.25 3.20
C LEU A 52 7.08 -6.84 2.24
N ARG A 53 7.97 -7.76 1.83
CA ARG A 53 8.99 -7.46 0.80
C ARG A 53 8.37 -7.04 -0.53
N SER A 54 7.29 -7.68 -0.96
CA SER A 54 6.60 -7.33 -2.21
C SER A 54 5.96 -5.94 -2.14
N LEU A 55 5.36 -5.59 -1.00
CA LEU A 55 4.82 -4.26 -0.74
C LEU A 55 5.91 -3.20 -0.66
N THR A 56 7.04 -3.50 -0.01
CA THR A 56 8.19 -2.59 0.04
C THR A 56 8.80 -2.38 -1.35
N MET A 57 8.93 -3.43 -2.16
CA MET A 57 9.35 -3.32 -3.56
C MET A 57 8.40 -2.43 -4.36
N LEU A 58 7.09 -2.60 -4.19
CA LEU A 58 6.08 -1.79 -4.86
C LEU A 58 6.09 -0.32 -4.41
N ALA A 59 6.25 -0.07 -3.11
CA ALA A 59 6.35 1.28 -2.55
C ALA A 59 7.63 1.99 -3.02
N ASN A 60 8.71 1.24 -3.25
CA ASN A 60 9.98 1.79 -3.73
C ASN A 60 10.04 1.93 -5.26
N THR A 61 9.17 1.26 -6.01
CA THR A 61 9.08 1.44 -7.47
C THR A 61 8.39 2.76 -7.81
N THR A 62 9.18 3.77 -8.15
CA THR A 62 8.71 5.08 -8.63
C THR A 62 8.42 5.11 -10.14
N ALA A 63 8.56 3.98 -10.83
CA ALA A 63 8.38 3.85 -12.27
C ALA A 63 7.43 2.68 -12.57
N ILE A 64 6.34 2.98 -13.26
CA ILE A 64 5.41 1.97 -13.79
C ILE A 64 5.57 1.96 -15.31
N ALA A 65 5.95 0.81 -15.87
CA ALA A 65 6.02 0.61 -17.31
C ALA A 65 4.68 0.05 -17.81
N VAL A 66 3.89 0.87 -18.51
CA VAL A 66 2.66 0.42 -19.17
C VAL A 66 2.98 0.11 -20.63
N GLN A 67 2.84 -1.16 -21.02
CA GLN A 67 3.04 -1.60 -22.40
C GLN A 67 1.73 -1.51 -23.18
N PHE A 68 1.76 -0.88 -24.35
CA PHE A 68 0.63 -0.81 -25.27
C PHE A 68 0.92 -1.64 -26.51
N ALA A 69 -0.08 -2.37 -27.01
CA ALA A 69 0.04 -3.07 -28.28
C ALA A 69 0.24 -2.06 -29.41
N HIS A 70 1.29 -2.25 -30.22
CA HIS A 70 1.74 -1.31 -31.25
C HIS A 70 0.70 -1.06 -32.36
N GLU A 71 -0.33 -1.91 -32.44
CA GLU A 71 -1.38 -1.85 -33.45
C GLU A 71 -2.62 -1.06 -33.02
N ALA A 72 -2.77 -0.78 -31.72
CA ALA A 72 -4.01 -0.17 -31.19
C ALA A 72 -4.07 1.35 -31.41
N LEU A 73 -2.93 2.05 -31.40
CA LEU A 73 -2.88 3.51 -31.50
C LEU A 73 -1.59 3.99 -32.20
N PRO A 74 -1.66 4.98 -33.12
CA PRO A 74 -0.47 5.61 -33.67
C PRO A 74 0.31 6.30 -32.54
N MET A 75 1.60 5.98 -32.44
CA MET A 75 2.49 6.37 -31.33
C MET A 75 2.51 7.89 -31.05
N SER A 76 2.35 8.71 -32.09
CA SER A 76 2.27 10.17 -31.98
C SER A 76 1.03 10.65 -31.24
N GLY A 77 -0.11 9.97 -31.40
CA GLY A 77 -1.36 10.31 -30.73
C GLY A 77 -1.35 9.90 -29.26
N LEU A 78 -0.83 8.71 -28.94
CA LEU A 78 -0.74 8.22 -27.57
C LEU A 78 0.18 9.11 -26.72
N MET A 79 1.37 9.46 -27.24
CA MET A 79 2.31 10.31 -26.51
C MET A 79 1.74 11.71 -26.25
N ALA A 80 1.08 12.31 -27.24
CA ALA A 80 0.43 13.61 -27.05
C ALA A 80 -0.68 13.54 -25.99
N LEU A 81 -1.46 12.45 -25.97
CA LEU A 81 -2.58 12.28 -25.04
C LEU A 81 -2.11 12.00 -23.61
N VAL A 82 -1.07 11.16 -23.43
CA VAL A 82 -0.46 10.89 -22.12
C VAL A 82 0.26 12.12 -21.57
N CYS A 83 1.05 12.83 -22.40
CA CYS A 83 1.70 14.06 -21.98
C CYS A 83 0.69 15.17 -21.65
N ALA A 84 -0.39 15.31 -22.43
CA ALA A 84 -1.44 16.28 -22.16
C ALA A 84 -2.25 15.94 -20.90
N ALA A 85 -2.50 14.65 -20.62
CA ALA A 85 -3.19 14.20 -19.42
C ALA A 85 -2.30 14.37 -18.17
N SER A 86 -1.02 14.05 -18.27
CA SER A 86 -0.03 14.25 -17.20
C SER A 86 0.16 15.73 -16.88
N ALA A 87 0.41 16.58 -17.89
CA ALA A 87 0.63 18.02 -17.69
C ALA A 87 -0.59 18.75 -17.08
N LYS A 88 -1.80 18.20 -17.24
CA LYS A 88 -3.04 18.74 -16.69
C LYS A 88 -3.41 18.15 -15.32
N ASN A 89 -2.59 17.27 -14.73
CA ASN A 89 -2.97 16.44 -13.58
C ASN A 89 -4.33 15.75 -13.79
N ALA A 90 -4.66 15.44 -15.04
CA ALA A 90 -5.93 14.82 -15.42
C ALA A 90 -5.85 13.29 -15.31
N LEU A 91 -4.65 12.74 -15.11
CA LEU A 91 -4.43 11.36 -14.67
C LEU A 91 -4.83 11.23 -13.19
N LYS A 92 -6.12 11.38 -12.91
CA LYS A 92 -6.66 11.00 -11.61
C LYS A 92 -6.84 9.50 -11.64
N SER A 93 -6.39 8.81 -10.58
CA SER A 93 -6.79 7.44 -10.37
C SER A 93 -8.33 7.42 -10.39
N SER A 94 -8.92 6.60 -11.27
CA SER A 94 -10.35 6.40 -11.19
C SER A 94 -10.68 5.89 -9.78
N LEU A 95 -11.75 6.42 -9.18
CA LEU A 95 -12.11 6.18 -7.79
C LEU A 95 -12.37 4.68 -7.48
N ASN A 96 -12.38 3.84 -8.52
CA ASN A 96 -12.66 2.40 -8.50
C ASN A 96 -11.41 1.53 -8.74
N HIS A 97 -10.18 2.04 -8.71
CA HIS A 97 -8.99 1.22 -8.97
C HIS A 97 -8.63 0.18 -7.89
N GLY A 98 -9.34 0.16 -6.76
CA GLY A 98 -9.32 -1.00 -5.86
C GLY A 98 -10.15 -2.19 -6.36
N ASP A 99 -11.03 -1.98 -7.34
CA ASP A 99 -11.92 -2.98 -7.88
C ASP A 99 -11.34 -3.57 -9.18
N LEU A 100 -10.37 -4.48 -9.01
CA LEU A 100 -9.72 -5.18 -10.12
C LEU A 100 -10.71 -5.98 -10.97
N SER A 101 -11.92 -6.26 -10.47
CA SER A 101 -12.97 -7.00 -11.17
C SER A 101 -13.41 -6.38 -12.48
N GLN A 102 -13.20 -5.07 -12.66
CA GLN A 102 -13.61 -4.33 -13.85
C GLN A 102 -12.55 -4.29 -14.96
N LEU A 103 -11.32 -4.75 -14.70
CA LEU A 103 -10.33 -4.96 -15.76
C LEU A 103 -10.84 -6.00 -16.77
N TYR A 104 -10.33 -5.98 -18.01
CA TYR A 104 -10.73 -6.93 -19.07
C TYR A 104 -12.24 -7.09 -19.29
N GLY A 105 -13.01 -5.99 -19.23
CA GLY A 105 -14.45 -6.01 -19.54
C GLY A 105 -15.31 -6.76 -18.51
N GLY A 106 -14.91 -6.77 -17.24
CA GLY A 106 -15.60 -7.51 -16.17
C GLY A 106 -15.10 -8.95 -15.99
N GLN A 107 -14.03 -9.34 -16.69
CA GLN A 107 -13.33 -10.63 -16.52
C GLN A 107 -11.97 -10.50 -15.82
N GLY A 108 -11.58 -9.29 -15.45
CA GLY A 108 -10.25 -8.99 -14.97
C GLY A 108 -10.03 -9.41 -13.55
N GLY A 109 -8.97 -10.19 -13.35
CA GLY A 109 -8.33 -10.42 -12.07
C GLY A 109 -9.21 -11.08 -11.01
N LYS A 110 -9.37 -12.40 -11.08
CA LYS A 110 -9.55 -13.15 -9.83
C LYS A 110 -8.19 -13.17 -9.13
N VAL A 111 -8.12 -12.60 -7.93
CA VAL A 111 -7.00 -12.87 -7.03
C VAL A 111 -7.08 -14.36 -6.70
N LEU A 112 -6.24 -15.16 -7.34
CA LEU A 112 -6.10 -16.57 -6.98
C LEU A 112 -5.33 -16.61 -5.66
N GLU A 113 -6.06 -16.66 -4.55
CA GLU A 113 -5.55 -17.07 -3.22
C GLU A 113 -5.36 -18.60 -3.14
N GLU A 114 -5.09 -19.26 -4.26
CA GLU A 114 -4.72 -20.68 -4.25
C GLU A 114 -3.20 -20.79 -4.14
N GLY A 115 -2.76 -21.42 -3.05
CA GLY A 115 -1.37 -21.52 -2.63
C GLY A 115 -0.44 -21.91 -3.76
N PHE A 116 0.63 -21.14 -3.92
CA PHE A 116 1.81 -21.50 -4.68
C PHE A 116 2.44 -22.75 -4.04
N GLN A 117 1.97 -23.93 -4.44
CA GLN A 117 2.78 -25.15 -4.37
C GLN A 117 3.68 -25.17 -5.61
N ASP A 118 4.97 -25.02 -5.34
CA ASP A 118 6.09 -25.50 -6.13
C ASP A 118 6.09 -25.16 -7.62
N TRP A 119 6.43 -23.90 -7.91
CA TRP A 119 7.08 -23.58 -9.18
C TRP A 119 8.57 -23.94 -9.06
N PRO A 120 9.11 -24.90 -9.83
CA PRO A 120 10.52 -25.26 -9.73
C PRO A 120 11.35 -24.13 -10.36
N VAL A 121 11.98 -23.32 -9.50
CA VAL A 121 13.08 -22.45 -9.92
C VAL A 121 14.35 -23.30 -9.93
N PRO A 122 15.08 -23.42 -11.06
CA PRO A 122 16.35 -24.11 -11.08
C PRO A 122 17.38 -23.26 -10.32
N SER A 123 17.78 -23.72 -9.14
CA SER A 123 18.93 -23.18 -8.42
C SER A 123 20.20 -23.50 -9.20
N ALA A 124 20.87 -22.45 -9.67
CA ALA A 124 22.19 -22.55 -10.26
C ALA A 124 23.24 -22.68 -9.15
N GLU A 125 23.60 -23.91 -8.82
CA GLU A 125 24.85 -24.23 -8.15
C GLU A 125 25.53 -25.42 -8.84
N GLY A 126 26.81 -25.25 -9.14
CA GLY A 126 27.74 -26.37 -9.28
C GLY A 126 27.92 -26.91 -10.70
N GLU A 127 29.09 -26.62 -11.26
CA GLU A 127 29.69 -27.37 -12.36
C GLU A 127 29.77 -28.86 -12.01
N ASN A 128 29.12 -29.71 -12.79
CA ASN A 128 29.66 -31.01 -13.17
C ASN A 128 28.90 -31.59 -14.37
N GLU A 129 29.67 -31.95 -15.40
CA GLU A 129 29.25 -32.75 -16.55
C GLU A 129 28.61 -34.07 -16.09
N MET A 130 27.41 -34.40 -16.58
CA MET A 130 27.16 -35.52 -17.51
C MET A 130 25.66 -35.69 -17.81
N ALA A 131 25.37 -35.87 -19.11
CA ALA A 131 24.20 -36.55 -19.71
C ALA A 131 22.79 -35.93 -19.59
N ALA A 132 22.25 -35.58 -20.76
CA ALA A 132 20.86 -35.19 -21.03
C ALA A 132 19.83 -36.28 -20.72
N PRO A 133 18.55 -35.90 -20.53
CA PRO A 133 17.57 -36.28 -21.56
C PRO A 133 16.51 -35.22 -21.89
N GLU A 134 15.99 -35.36 -23.11
CA GLU A 134 14.92 -34.60 -23.74
C GLU A 134 13.56 -34.78 -23.04
N ALA A 135 12.79 -33.69 -22.89
CA ALA A 135 11.34 -33.77 -22.66
C ALA A 135 10.59 -32.50 -23.12
N SER A 136 9.97 -32.64 -24.30
CA SER A 136 8.65 -32.18 -24.72
C SER A 136 8.21 -30.73 -24.42
N ALA A 137 8.15 -29.93 -25.48
CA ALA A 137 7.39 -28.69 -25.57
C ALA A 137 5.88 -28.93 -25.35
N GLY A 138 5.36 -28.49 -24.20
CA GLY A 138 3.93 -28.39 -23.96
C GLY A 138 3.36 -27.12 -24.61
N SER A 139 2.48 -27.27 -25.59
CA SER A 139 1.72 -26.16 -26.18
C SER A 139 0.75 -25.55 -25.14
N PRO A 140 0.51 -24.23 -25.18
CA PRO A 140 -0.44 -23.57 -24.29
C PRO A 140 -1.90 -24.01 -24.58
N PRO A 141 -2.79 -23.96 -23.56
CA PRO A 141 -4.14 -24.49 -23.64
C PRO A 141 -5.03 -23.72 -24.64
N SER A 142 -5.84 -24.48 -25.40
CA SER A 142 -6.82 -23.98 -26.36
C SER A 142 -8.02 -23.31 -25.65
N TYR A 143 -8.44 -22.15 -26.16
CA TYR A 143 -9.48 -21.26 -25.62
C TYR A 143 -10.87 -21.45 -26.28
N ASP A 144 -11.24 -22.66 -26.67
CA ASP A 144 -12.45 -22.93 -27.48
C ASP A 144 -13.79 -22.96 -26.69
N GLY A 145 -13.85 -22.39 -25.48
CA GLY A 145 -14.91 -22.71 -24.52
C GLY A 145 -15.96 -21.64 -24.17
N LEU A 146 -15.97 -20.43 -24.76
CA LEU A 146 -16.84 -19.34 -24.27
C LEU A 146 -17.88 -18.87 -25.28
N TYR A 147 -18.80 -19.76 -25.64
CA TYR A 147 -20.12 -19.36 -26.12
C TYR A 147 -21.18 -20.00 -25.22
N SER A 148 -21.73 -19.20 -24.30
CA SER A 148 -22.99 -19.52 -23.63
C SER A 148 -23.83 -18.25 -23.54
N ASN A 149 -24.98 -18.33 -24.21
CA ASN A 149 -25.96 -17.29 -24.42
C ASN A 149 -26.46 -16.62 -23.13
N PRO A 150 -26.90 -15.34 -23.19
CA PRO A 150 -27.67 -14.73 -22.13
C PRO A 150 -29.11 -15.25 -22.11
N THR A 151 -29.51 -15.82 -20.97
CA THR A 151 -30.87 -16.23 -20.64
C THR A 151 -31.79 -15.03 -20.57
N SER A 152 -32.84 -15.05 -21.38
CA SER A 152 -33.93 -14.08 -21.43
C SER A 152 -34.92 -14.26 -20.26
N SER A 153 -35.27 -13.13 -19.62
CA SER A 153 -36.58 -12.67 -19.06
C SER A 153 -37.59 -13.67 -18.44
N PRO A 154 -38.32 -13.20 -17.40
CA PRO A 154 -39.77 -13.36 -17.40
C PRO A 154 -40.50 -12.01 -17.25
N ARG A 155 -41.30 -11.70 -18.28
CA ARG A 155 -42.27 -10.59 -18.35
C ARG A 155 -43.61 -11.06 -17.78
N PRO A 156 -44.27 -10.31 -16.87
CA PRO A 156 -45.59 -10.70 -16.39
C PRO A 156 -46.67 -10.42 -17.46
N ALA A 157 -47.53 -11.43 -17.64
CA ALA A 157 -48.58 -11.51 -18.63
C ALA A 157 -49.69 -10.46 -18.42
N GLN A 158 -49.96 -9.64 -19.44
CA GLN A 158 -51.16 -8.83 -19.52
C GLN A 158 -52.28 -9.64 -20.19
N SER A 159 -53.35 -9.90 -19.43
CA SER A 159 -54.51 -10.63 -19.93
C SER A 159 -55.31 -9.77 -20.91
N LEU A 160 -55.32 -10.18 -22.18
CA LEU A 160 -56.26 -9.69 -23.18
C LEU A 160 -57.63 -10.34 -22.94
N LYS A 161 -58.51 -9.66 -22.19
CA LYS A 161 -59.96 -9.91 -22.25
C LYS A 161 -60.63 -8.70 -22.86
N ARG A 162 -60.81 -8.78 -24.18
CA ARG A 162 -61.55 -7.86 -25.04
C ARG A 162 -63.05 -8.17 -24.90
N PRO A 163 -63.89 -7.29 -24.32
CA PRO A 163 -65.34 -7.46 -24.38
C PRO A 163 -65.79 -7.08 -25.79
N ARG A 164 -66.29 -8.07 -26.54
CA ARG A 164 -66.93 -7.88 -27.86
C ARG A 164 -68.35 -7.40 -27.61
N ALA A 165 -68.54 -6.09 -27.46
CA ALA A 165 -69.87 -5.49 -27.47
C ALA A 165 -70.33 -5.28 -28.92
N TYR A 166 -71.54 -5.77 -29.16
CA TYR A 166 -72.26 -5.84 -30.41
C TYR A 166 -72.57 -4.44 -30.95
N SER A 167 -72.01 -4.10 -32.11
CA SER A 167 -72.33 -2.89 -32.86
C SER A 167 -73.64 -3.13 -33.62
N GLY A 168 -74.74 -2.70 -33.03
CA GLY A 168 -76.03 -2.62 -33.70
C GLY A 168 -76.11 -1.32 -34.50
N CYS A 169 -76.20 -1.45 -35.83
CA CYS A 169 -76.67 -0.39 -36.70
C CYS A 169 -78.10 -0.01 -36.31
N PHE A 170 -78.32 1.23 -35.89
CA PHE A 170 -79.59 1.92 -36.12
C PHE A 170 -79.30 3.19 -36.91
N ASP A 171 -80.02 3.27 -38.01
CA ASP A 171 -79.93 4.19 -39.11
C ASP A 171 -80.92 5.34 -38.89
N GLY A 172 -80.52 6.55 -39.30
CA GLY A 172 -81.39 7.67 -39.64
C GLY A 172 -82.30 8.28 -38.57
N ASP A 173 -81.81 9.29 -37.87
CA ASP A 173 -82.54 10.57 -37.82
C ASP A 173 -81.56 11.71 -37.51
N ALA A 174 -81.51 12.72 -38.37
CA ALA A 174 -80.58 13.84 -38.25
C ALA A 174 -81.10 14.85 -37.21
N ASP A 175 -81.01 14.46 -35.95
CA ASP A 175 -81.30 15.33 -34.82
C ASP A 175 -80.24 16.44 -34.76
N ARG A 176 -80.70 17.66 -35.03
CA ARG A 176 -79.96 18.90 -34.80
C ARG A 176 -79.37 18.82 -33.38
N PRO A 177 -78.06 18.99 -33.17
CA PRO A 177 -77.47 18.86 -31.84
C PRO A 177 -78.16 19.87 -30.91
N ASP A 178 -78.97 19.36 -30.01
CA ASP A 178 -79.67 20.16 -29.02
C ASP A 178 -78.60 20.93 -28.22
N VAL A 179 -78.65 22.26 -28.27
CA VAL A 179 -77.66 23.14 -27.63
C VAL A 179 -77.50 22.83 -26.14
N LEU A 180 -78.58 22.34 -25.51
CA LEU A 180 -78.57 21.88 -24.12
C LEU A 180 -77.66 20.67 -23.89
N SER A 181 -77.52 19.77 -24.87
CA SER A 181 -76.63 18.60 -24.78
C SER A 181 -75.16 19.02 -24.81
N ILE A 182 -74.81 20.04 -25.60
CA ILE A 182 -73.45 20.60 -25.68
C ILE A 182 -73.10 21.29 -24.35
N CYS A 183 -74.00 22.12 -23.81
CA CYS A 183 -73.78 22.78 -22.51
C CYS A 183 -73.63 21.78 -21.37
N LYS A 184 -74.47 20.74 -21.32
CA LYS A 184 -74.36 19.66 -20.32
C LYS A 184 -73.03 18.93 -20.42
N LYS A 185 -72.57 18.61 -21.63
CA LYS A 185 -71.28 17.94 -21.86
C LYS A 185 -70.13 18.82 -21.36
N LEU A 186 -70.15 20.11 -21.68
CA LEU A 186 -69.11 21.05 -21.27
C LEU A 186 -69.04 21.22 -19.74
N VAL A 187 -70.19 21.27 -19.06
CA VAL A 187 -70.23 21.31 -17.58
C VAL A 187 -69.68 20.02 -16.97
N VAL A 188 -70.03 18.85 -17.51
CA VAL A 188 -69.52 17.57 -17.03
C VAL A 188 -68.00 17.46 -17.23
N GLU A 189 -67.50 17.90 -18.39
CA GLU A 189 -66.08 17.91 -18.70
C GLU A 189 -65.31 18.88 -17.79
N HIS A 190 -65.83 20.10 -17.59
CA HIS A 190 -65.22 21.07 -16.69
C HIS A 190 -65.22 20.60 -15.23
N MET A 191 -66.31 19.97 -14.76
CA MET A 191 -66.36 19.39 -13.42
C MET A 191 -65.44 18.18 -13.27
N ALA A 192 -65.25 17.39 -14.34
CA ALA A 192 -64.29 16.29 -14.34
C ALA A 192 -62.85 16.80 -14.29
N HIS A 193 -62.56 17.89 -15.01
CA HIS A 193 -61.26 18.56 -14.99
C HIS A 193 -60.91 19.09 -13.61
N LEU A 194 -61.78 19.90 -13.01
CA LEU A 194 -61.58 20.45 -11.66
C LEU A 194 -61.41 19.36 -10.59
N ARG A 195 -62.16 18.25 -10.72
CA ARG A 195 -62.00 17.08 -9.83
C ARG A 195 -60.70 16.31 -10.07
N GLY A 196 -60.20 16.32 -11.31
CA GLY A 196 -58.91 15.74 -11.66
C GLY A 196 -57.78 16.55 -11.05
N GLU A 197 -57.75 17.86 -11.32
CA GLU A 197 -56.74 18.78 -10.78
C GLU A 197 -56.68 18.73 -9.26
N LEU A 198 -57.81 18.87 -8.57
CA LEU A 198 -57.82 18.82 -7.09
C LEU A 198 -57.33 17.47 -6.55
N ARG A 199 -57.62 16.36 -7.26
CA ARG A 199 -57.17 15.02 -6.86
C ARG A 199 -55.67 14.86 -7.08
N ASP A 200 -55.15 15.39 -8.17
CA ASP A 200 -53.74 15.31 -8.52
C ASP A 200 -52.91 16.22 -7.61
N GLU A 201 -53.38 17.44 -7.32
CA GLU A 201 -52.79 18.34 -6.32
C GLU A 201 -52.73 17.69 -4.94
N LEU A 202 -53.84 17.16 -4.43
CA LEU A 202 -53.87 16.50 -3.12
C LEU A 202 -52.97 15.25 -3.08
N ARG A 203 -52.87 14.52 -4.20
CA ARG A 203 -52.00 13.35 -4.31
C ARG A 203 -50.53 13.78 -4.28
N ASP A 204 -50.18 14.84 -5.02
CA ASP A 204 -48.80 15.31 -5.11
C ASP A 204 -48.35 15.96 -3.81
N GLU A 205 -49.23 16.69 -3.11
CA GLU A 205 -48.98 17.23 -1.78
C GLU A 205 -48.72 16.11 -0.76
N LEU A 206 -49.65 15.14 -0.63
CA LEU A 206 -49.48 14.01 0.29
C LEU A 206 -48.24 13.18 -0.05
N ARG A 207 -47.93 13.01 -1.34
CA ARG A 207 -46.74 12.28 -1.79
C ARG A 207 -45.46 13.07 -1.55
N GLY A 208 -45.50 14.40 -1.61
CA GLY A 208 -44.39 15.28 -1.27
C GLY A 208 -44.08 15.18 0.21
N GLU A 209 -45.08 15.42 1.06
CA GLU A 209 -44.94 15.35 2.52
C GLU A 209 -44.41 13.99 2.99
N LEU A 210 -45.00 12.88 2.52
CA LEU A 210 -44.55 11.54 2.89
C LEU A 210 -43.10 11.26 2.44
N ARG A 211 -42.70 11.76 1.26
CA ARG A 211 -41.31 11.58 0.79
C ARG A 211 -40.33 12.40 1.62
N ASP A 212 -40.71 13.60 2.03
CA ASP A 212 -39.85 14.48 2.80
C ASP A 212 -39.72 13.99 4.25
N GLU A 213 -40.80 13.46 4.84
CA GLU A 213 -40.78 12.80 6.14
C GLU A 213 -39.88 11.57 6.14
N ILE A 214 -40.09 10.63 5.20
CA ILE A 214 -39.25 9.43 5.07
C ILE A 214 -37.78 9.81 4.81
N ARG A 215 -37.52 10.83 3.97
CA ARG A 215 -36.15 11.30 3.71
C ARG A 215 -35.53 11.91 4.95
N GLY A 216 -36.31 12.65 5.75
CA GLY A 216 -35.89 13.22 7.01
C GLY A 216 -35.47 12.14 8.01
N GLU A 217 -36.32 11.14 8.23
CA GLU A 217 -36.05 10.03 9.15
C GLU A 217 -34.85 9.19 8.72
N ILE A 218 -34.73 8.85 7.44
CA ILE A 218 -33.57 8.10 6.94
C ILE A 218 -32.29 8.93 7.13
N LYS A 219 -32.34 10.24 6.87
CA LYS A 219 -31.18 11.11 7.04
C LYS A 219 -30.73 11.17 8.50
N THR A 220 -31.66 11.38 9.44
CA THR A 220 -31.34 11.42 10.87
C THR A 220 -30.82 10.08 11.37
N GLN A 221 -31.40 8.97 10.93
CA GLN A 221 -30.93 7.63 11.29
C GLN A 221 -29.52 7.35 10.77
N ILE A 222 -29.21 7.73 9.52
CA ILE A 222 -27.87 7.57 8.96
C ILE A 222 -26.86 8.46 9.71
N GLU A 223 -27.23 9.70 10.04
CA GLU A 223 -26.37 10.60 10.82
C GLU A 223 -26.06 10.04 12.21
N GLU A 224 -27.07 9.49 12.91
CA GLU A 224 -26.90 8.85 14.22
C GLU A 224 -26.02 7.59 14.14
N GLN A 225 -26.27 6.73 13.14
CA GLN A 225 -25.46 5.52 12.92
C GLN A 225 -24.00 5.86 12.57
N ASN A 226 -23.80 6.87 11.72
CA ASN A 226 -22.46 7.33 11.35
C ASN A 226 -21.74 7.92 12.56
N LYS A 227 -22.41 8.74 13.38
CA LYS A 227 -21.85 9.26 14.62
C LYS A 227 -21.41 8.15 15.56
N GLY A 228 -22.27 7.15 15.79
CA GLY A 228 -21.92 6.01 16.64
C GLY A 228 -20.85 5.08 16.04
N LEU A 229 -20.66 5.07 14.72
CA LEU A 229 -19.54 4.37 14.08
C LEU A 229 -18.23 5.14 14.26
N ILE A 230 -18.25 6.46 14.04
CA ILE A 230 -17.09 7.35 14.23
C ILE A 230 -16.59 7.26 15.68
N GLU A 231 -17.47 7.40 16.67
CA GLU A 231 -17.09 7.30 18.10
C GLU A 231 -16.46 5.94 18.45
N ARG A 232 -16.93 4.84 17.84
CA ARG A 232 -16.34 3.50 18.04
C ARG A 232 -14.98 3.34 17.34
N VAL A 233 -14.79 3.98 16.20
CA VAL A 233 -13.50 3.98 15.50
C VAL A 233 -12.51 4.82 16.28
N ASP A 234 -12.88 6.04 16.66
CA ASP A 234 -12.05 6.95 17.45
C ASP A 234 -11.60 6.28 18.75
N ARG A 235 -12.51 5.66 19.50
CA ARG A 235 -12.16 4.92 20.71
C ARG A 235 -11.15 3.79 20.47
N ARG A 236 -11.29 3.02 19.38
CA ARG A 236 -10.32 1.96 19.07
C ARG A 236 -8.97 2.51 18.66
N VAL A 237 -8.95 3.63 17.93
CA VAL A 237 -7.70 4.31 17.55
C VAL A 237 -7.01 4.86 18.79
N ASP A 238 -7.74 5.48 19.72
CA ASP A 238 -7.19 5.97 20.98
C ASP A 238 -6.64 4.82 21.85
N GLU A 239 -7.35 3.70 21.93
CA GLU A 239 -6.88 2.48 22.62
C GLU A 239 -5.57 1.95 22.00
N GLN A 240 -5.47 1.90 20.67
CA GLN A 240 -4.25 1.49 19.97
C GLN A 240 -3.10 2.48 20.16
N ILE A 241 -3.39 3.79 20.16
CA ILE A 241 -2.39 4.82 20.43
C ILE A 241 -1.87 4.70 21.87
N ALA A 242 -2.74 4.46 22.84
CA ALA A 242 -2.35 4.26 24.23
C ALA A 242 -1.44 3.02 24.37
N GLN A 243 -1.83 1.90 23.76
CA GLN A 243 -1.02 0.68 23.77
C GLN A 243 0.37 0.90 23.15
N LEU A 244 0.45 1.55 21.99
CA LEU A 244 1.73 1.84 21.33
C LEU A 244 2.61 2.78 22.17
N ARG A 245 2.00 3.75 22.88
CA ARG A 245 2.73 4.63 23.79
C ARG A 245 3.33 3.86 24.96
N ASP A 246 2.58 2.93 25.53
CA ASP A 246 3.05 2.09 26.64
C ASP A 246 4.21 1.19 26.18
N ASP A 247 4.10 0.57 25.00
CA ASP A 247 5.15 -0.28 24.42
C ASP A 247 6.44 0.50 24.15
N VAL A 248 6.33 1.71 23.58
CA VAL A 248 7.49 2.58 23.34
C VAL A 248 8.11 3.04 24.65
N THR A 249 7.30 3.39 25.66
CA THR A 249 7.80 3.78 26.99
C THR A 249 8.58 2.63 27.63
N TRP A 250 8.03 1.42 27.59
CA TRP A 250 8.72 0.22 28.09
C TRP A 250 10.04 -0.06 27.36
N GLN A 251 10.09 0.14 26.03
CA GLN A 251 11.35 -0.01 25.29
C GLN A 251 12.38 1.04 25.67
N VAL A 252 11.97 2.29 25.87
CA VAL A 252 12.86 3.37 26.33
C VAL A 252 13.43 3.00 27.70
N ASP A 253 12.59 2.61 28.65
CA ASP A 253 13.01 2.21 30.00
C ASP A 253 14.00 1.03 29.94
N LYS A 254 13.73 0.03 29.08
CA LYS A 254 14.63 -1.12 28.88
C LYS A 254 15.97 -0.70 28.26
N THR A 255 15.98 0.26 27.35
CA THR A 255 17.23 0.78 26.77
C THR A 255 18.01 1.64 27.76
N GLU A 256 17.32 2.39 28.61
CA GLU A 256 17.92 3.18 29.69
C GLU A 256 18.62 2.26 30.70
N GLU A 257 17.95 1.19 31.16
CA GLU A 257 18.57 0.20 32.06
C GLU A 257 19.83 -0.44 31.47
N ARG A 258 19.83 -0.73 30.15
CA ARG A 258 21.01 -1.25 29.45
C ARG A 258 22.13 -0.22 29.33
N MET A 259 21.78 1.05 29.14
CA MET A 259 22.74 2.14 29.08
C MET A 259 23.42 2.36 30.43
N ASP A 260 22.65 2.34 31.52
CA ASP A 260 23.20 2.42 32.88
C ASP A 260 24.18 1.28 33.17
N GLU A 261 23.91 0.06 32.66
CA GLU A 261 24.82 -1.08 32.83
C GLU A 261 26.12 -0.88 32.05
N VAL A 262 26.05 -0.33 30.84
CA VAL A 262 27.24 0.03 30.05
C VAL A 262 28.04 1.13 30.75
N GLU A 263 27.37 2.12 31.34
CA GLU A 263 28.02 3.19 32.10
C GLU A 263 28.79 2.62 33.30
N ARG A 264 28.16 1.77 34.12
CA ARG A 264 28.83 1.09 35.25
C ARG A 264 30.03 0.25 34.80
N HIS A 265 29.88 -0.50 33.70
CA HIS A 265 30.98 -1.31 33.17
C HIS A 265 32.14 -0.44 32.67
N MET A 266 31.84 0.70 32.05
CA MET A 266 32.86 1.65 31.59
C MET A 266 33.58 2.31 32.78
N ASP A 267 32.87 2.69 33.83
CA ASP A 267 33.45 3.25 35.05
C ASP A 267 34.42 2.25 35.70
N ASN A 268 34.04 0.98 35.81
CA ASN A 268 34.92 -0.07 36.34
C ASN A 268 36.19 -0.24 35.49
N LEU A 269 36.09 -0.24 34.16
CA LEU A 269 37.25 -0.32 33.26
C LEU A 269 38.17 0.90 33.37
N ILE A 270 37.59 2.08 33.57
CA ILE A 270 38.35 3.32 33.76
C ILE A 270 39.11 3.25 35.08
N ASP A 271 38.45 2.83 36.17
CA ASP A 271 39.08 2.70 37.48
C ASP A 271 40.23 1.69 37.46
N GLU A 272 40.01 0.48 36.91
CA GLU A 272 41.06 -0.53 36.76
C GLU A 272 42.24 0.00 35.91
N GLY A 273 41.95 0.67 34.80
CA GLY A 273 42.97 1.24 33.92
C GLY A 273 43.76 2.40 34.55
N ILE A 274 43.12 3.18 35.42
CA ILE A 274 43.79 4.24 36.20
C ILE A 274 44.70 3.61 37.25
N GLU A 275 44.24 2.59 37.98
CA GLU A 275 45.02 1.88 38.99
C GLU A 275 46.30 1.27 38.40
N ASP A 276 46.20 0.61 37.24
CA ASP A 276 47.35 0.02 36.55
C ASP A 276 48.38 1.08 36.15
N ARG A 277 47.93 2.22 35.60
CA ARG A 277 48.82 3.33 35.22
C ARG A 277 49.48 3.97 36.43
N VAL A 278 48.74 4.18 37.51
CA VAL A 278 49.27 4.75 38.75
C VAL A 278 50.28 3.81 39.38
N LEU A 279 50.03 2.50 39.35
CA LEU A 279 50.98 1.49 39.83
C LEU A 279 52.25 1.47 38.98
N GLY A 280 52.12 1.55 37.65
CA GLY A 280 53.25 1.65 36.72
C GLY A 280 54.15 2.85 37.03
N VAL A 281 53.56 4.05 37.09
CA VAL A 281 54.29 5.29 37.42
C VAL A 281 54.94 5.21 38.81
N LYS A 282 54.29 4.57 39.78
CA LYS A 282 54.85 4.38 41.13
C LYS A 282 56.07 3.47 41.10
N LEU A 283 56.05 2.39 40.32
CA LEU A 283 57.20 1.49 40.17
C LEU A 283 58.35 2.19 39.47
N GLU A 284 58.10 2.91 38.38
CA GLU A 284 59.10 3.70 37.65
C GLU A 284 59.75 4.76 38.57
N MET A 285 58.96 5.46 39.37
CA MET A 285 59.48 6.44 40.33
C MET A 285 60.34 5.79 41.42
N GLN A 286 59.95 4.60 41.90
CA GLN A 286 60.75 3.87 42.89
C GLN A 286 62.09 3.40 42.32
N GLU A 287 62.12 2.96 41.06
CA GLU A 287 63.34 2.59 40.35
C GLU A 287 64.25 3.81 40.17
N TYR A 288 63.70 4.92 39.67
CA TYR A 288 64.44 6.17 39.52
C TYR A 288 65.08 6.65 40.84
N VAL A 289 64.33 6.63 41.95
CA VAL A 289 64.87 7.02 43.26
C VAL A 289 65.97 6.06 43.74
N LYS A 290 65.86 4.76 43.46
CA LYS A 290 66.91 3.78 43.80
C LYS A 290 68.19 4.04 43.00
N ASP A 291 68.06 4.29 41.70
CA ASP A 291 69.19 4.55 40.81
C ASP A 291 69.91 5.85 41.20
N GLU A 292 69.18 6.94 41.46
CA GLU A 292 69.75 8.21 41.95
C GLU A 292 70.44 8.04 43.32
N MET A 293 69.86 7.25 44.23
CA MET A 293 70.50 6.97 45.53
C MET A 293 71.78 6.16 45.38
N ALA A 294 71.81 5.18 44.47
CA ALA A 294 73.01 4.41 44.17
C ALA A 294 74.10 5.29 43.53
N GLU A 295 73.73 6.19 42.62
CA GLU A 295 74.68 7.14 42.01
C GLU A 295 75.28 8.09 43.07
N VAL A 296 74.44 8.60 43.99
CA VAL A 296 74.90 9.43 45.10
C VAL A 296 75.83 8.65 46.04
N GLU A 297 75.49 7.40 46.36
CA GLU A 297 76.33 6.52 47.19
C GLU A 297 77.70 6.28 46.55
N ASP A 298 77.73 5.91 45.27
CA ASP A 298 78.97 5.72 44.50
C ASP A 298 79.83 6.99 44.48
N LYS A 299 79.19 8.15 44.33
CA LYS A 299 79.87 9.45 44.36
C LYS A 299 80.47 9.75 45.73
N ILE A 300 79.77 9.42 46.82
CA ILE A 300 80.27 9.57 48.19
C ILE A 300 81.47 8.64 48.41
N ILE A 301 81.36 7.36 48.04
CA ILE A 301 82.45 6.37 48.14
C ILE A 301 83.68 6.87 47.41
N LYS A 302 83.51 7.32 46.15
CA LYS A 302 84.59 7.89 45.35
C LYS A 302 85.24 9.11 46.00
N HIS A 303 84.45 10.00 46.60
CA HIS A 303 84.99 11.16 47.34
C HIS A 303 85.80 10.75 48.58
N PHE A 304 85.46 9.64 49.25
CA PHE A 304 86.26 9.10 50.36
C PHE A 304 87.55 8.42 49.88
N GLU A 305 87.52 7.74 48.74
CA GLU A 305 88.70 7.11 48.13
C GLU A 305 89.72 8.15 47.63
N ASP A 306 89.22 9.19 46.95
CA ASP A 306 90.05 10.29 46.44
C ASP A 306 90.50 11.26 47.57
N GLY A 307 89.67 11.40 48.61
CA GLY A 307 89.92 12.26 49.75
C GLY A 307 90.94 11.68 50.71
N ARG A 308 92.21 12.03 50.55
CA ARG A 308 93.27 11.71 51.52
C ARG A 308 92.98 12.41 52.87
N VAL A 309 92.28 11.75 53.78
CA VAL A 309 92.02 12.26 55.14
C VAL A 309 93.31 12.20 55.95
N THR A 310 93.96 13.35 56.15
CA THR A 310 95.08 13.47 57.08
C THR A 310 94.56 13.80 58.48
N LEU A 311 94.54 12.81 59.38
CA LEU A 311 94.29 13.05 60.80
C LEU A 311 95.60 13.54 61.46
N GLN A 312 95.64 14.80 61.86
CA GLN A 312 96.68 15.32 62.75
C GLN A 312 96.20 15.18 64.20
N PHE A 313 96.90 14.39 65.00
CA PHE A 313 96.68 14.33 66.44
C PHE A 313 97.60 15.35 67.13
N GLU A 314 97.01 16.41 67.71
CA GLU A 314 97.71 17.29 68.65
C GLU A 314 97.83 16.59 70.01
N ARG A 315 99.01 16.69 70.62
CA ARG A 315 99.39 16.00 71.86
C ARG A 315 99.55 16.99 73.00
#